data_AF-R7T153-F1
#
_entry.id   AF-R7T153-F1
#
_cell.length_a   1.000
_cell.length_b   1.000
_cell.length_c   1.000
_cell.angle_alpha   90.00
_cell.angle_beta   90.00
_cell.angle_gamma   90.00
#
_symmetry.space_group_name_H-M   'P 1'
#
loop_
_entity.id
_entity.type
_entity.pdbx_description
1 polymer ?
#
loop_
_entity_poly.entity_id
_entity_poly.type
_entity_poly.pdbx_seq_one_letter_code
_entity_poly.pdbx_strand_id
1 'polypeptide(L)'
;MGSIRIPNFPAFCSPHFELRCNAHCHTVTLSSEKWALANPLFLDADEESRLTGARLGLLAALCFPTCDAGQLLSITKFLIILVHWTDKPRSLYADEEIFDPVWTRAFRPTTRRDWQKRFQRHLAAFRLGQAITARNAAESVVPDLESYIAIRRDACGVKMLLDLIIYAGGLVIPPQIYDHPILRRLRQDAGNIIAWATDIAAYARHPRTSNIVTVVMTERKFAPQGAVHFAGNLIKETFCTFLQNESQLPMFGDWDDDVRAYVRGLRDCVVGSLHWLYETDRFFGEVGEDVRTSGWVFVS
;
A
#
# COMPACT_ATOMS: atom_id res chain seq x y z
N MET A 1 -24.46 -14.61 -8.96
CA MET A 1 -23.70 -13.40 -8.59
C MET A 1 -24.42 -12.73 -7.43
N GLY A 2 -23.71 -12.49 -6.33
CA GLY A 2 -24.24 -11.75 -5.19
C GLY A 2 -23.73 -10.32 -5.21
N SER A 3 -24.45 -9.38 -4.62
CA SER A 3 -23.97 -8.02 -4.38
C SER A 3 -23.56 -7.86 -2.92
N ILE A 4 -22.49 -7.11 -2.68
CA ILE A 4 -22.07 -6.69 -1.34
C ILE A 4 -22.06 -5.17 -1.28
N ARG A 5 -22.23 -4.64 -0.08
CA ARG A 5 -22.00 -3.24 0.24
C ARG A 5 -20.67 -3.10 0.94
N ILE A 6 -19.75 -2.36 0.33
CA ILE A 6 -18.44 -2.02 0.89
C ILE A 6 -18.49 -0.68 1.64
N PRO A 7 -17.65 -0.47 2.65
CA PRO A 7 -17.53 0.82 3.31
C PRO A 7 -17.04 1.92 2.35
N ASN A 8 -17.47 3.17 2.53
CA ASN A 8 -16.86 4.31 1.85
C ASN A 8 -15.57 4.68 2.60
N PHE A 9 -14.43 4.13 2.16
CA PHE A 9 -13.16 4.31 2.87
C PHE A 9 -12.74 5.78 3.03
N PRO A 10 -12.79 6.62 1.96
CA PRO A 10 -12.50 8.05 2.06
C PRO A 10 -13.29 8.76 3.16
N ALA A 11 -14.60 8.54 3.26
CA ALA A 11 -15.47 9.24 4.18
C ALA A 11 -15.09 9.07 5.66
N PHE A 12 -14.44 7.96 6.04
CA PHE A 12 -13.95 7.76 7.40
C PHE A 12 -12.72 8.60 7.73
N CYS A 13 -11.88 8.89 6.72
CA CYS A 13 -10.61 9.56 6.91
C CYS A 13 -10.70 11.07 6.67
N SER A 14 -11.53 11.53 5.72
CA SER A 14 -11.61 12.94 5.32
C SER A 14 -11.84 13.96 6.44
N PRO A 15 -12.57 13.65 7.55
CA PRO A 15 -12.70 14.59 8.66
C PRO A 15 -11.40 14.85 9.42
N HIS A 16 -10.41 13.97 9.30
CA HIS A 16 -9.17 14.00 10.08
C HIS A 16 -7.92 14.15 9.21
N PHE A 17 -7.92 13.57 8.00
CA PHE A 17 -6.82 13.58 7.05
C PHE A 17 -7.22 14.35 5.79
N GLU A 18 -6.49 15.43 5.51
CA GLU A 18 -6.63 16.21 4.28
C GLU A 18 -6.05 15.42 3.08
N LEU A 19 -6.82 15.28 2.00
CA LEU A 19 -6.30 14.73 0.75
C LEU A 19 -5.50 15.81 0.01
N ARG A 20 -4.24 15.50 -0.28
CA ARG A 20 -3.34 16.35 -1.07
C ARG A 20 -2.83 15.59 -2.28
N CYS A 21 -2.43 16.31 -3.32
CA CYS A 21 -1.89 15.71 -4.53
C CYS A 21 -0.65 16.48 -4.98
N ASN A 22 0.41 15.77 -5.33
CA ASN A 22 1.64 16.35 -5.85
C ASN A 22 1.39 17.04 -7.22
N ALA A 23 1.84 18.29 -7.36
CA ALA A 23 1.67 19.06 -8.58
C ALA A 23 2.32 18.42 -9.83
N HIS A 24 3.30 17.52 -9.64
CA HIS A 24 3.99 16.82 -10.72
C HIS A 24 3.30 15.52 -11.17
N CYS A 25 2.13 15.19 -10.63
CA CYS A 25 1.39 13.94 -10.90
C CYS A 25 1.35 13.57 -12.39
N HIS A 26 0.86 14.49 -13.22
CA HIS A 26 0.69 14.25 -14.66
C HIS A 26 2.02 13.94 -15.36
N THR A 27 3.02 14.82 -15.20
CA THR A 27 4.33 14.68 -15.86
C THR A 27 5.08 13.42 -15.40
N VAL A 28 5.01 13.09 -14.11
CA VAL A 28 5.64 11.90 -13.55
C VAL A 28 4.94 10.63 -14.02
N THR A 29 3.61 10.62 -14.11
CA THR A 29 2.84 9.49 -14.63
C THR A 29 3.35 9.12 -16.03
N LEU A 30 3.33 10.07 -16.98
CA LEU A 30 3.80 9.84 -18.35
C LEU A 30 5.25 9.37 -18.41
N SER A 31 6.13 9.95 -17.61
CA SER A 31 7.55 9.61 -17.60
C SER A 31 7.82 8.21 -17.04
N SER A 32 7.06 7.82 -16.01
CA SER A 32 7.17 6.52 -15.37
C SER A 32 6.62 5.39 -16.25
N GLU A 33 5.49 5.62 -16.92
CA GLU A 33 4.90 4.66 -17.87
C GLU A 33 5.82 4.45 -19.08
N LYS A 34 6.32 5.55 -19.67
CA LYS A 34 7.31 5.47 -20.75
C LYS A 34 8.55 4.68 -20.34
N TRP A 35 9.01 4.84 -19.09
CA TRP A 35 10.15 4.08 -18.57
C TRP A 35 9.82 2.58 -18.46
N ALA A 36 8.63 2.21 -17.97
CA ALA A 36 8.22 0.83 -17.80
C ALA A 36 8.10 0.11 -19.16
N LEU A 37 7.49 0.78 -20.15
CA LEU A 37 7.29 0.27 -21.51
C LEU A 37 8.58 0.22 -22.34
N ALA A 38 9.65 0.88 -21.90
CA ALA A 38 10.93 0.86 -22.61
C ALA A 38 11.69 -0.47 -22.45
N ASN A 39 11.33 -1.31 -21.47
CA ASN A 39 11.95 -2.61 -21.26
C ASN A 39 10.96 -3.74 -21.62
N PRO A 40 11.10 -4.39 -22.79
CA PRO A 40 10.16 -5.41 -23.25
C PRO A 40 10.21 -6.72 -22.45
N LEU A 41 11.19 -6.90 -21.56
CA LEU A 41 11.28 -8.07 -20.66
C LEU A 41 10.68 -7.80 -19.27
N PHE A 42 10.35 -6.55 -18.98
CA PHE A 42 9.79 -6.16 -17.70
C PHE A 42 8.31 -6.56 -17.61
N LEU A 43 7.45 -5.90 -18.39
CA LEU A 43 6.01 -6.16 -18.40
C LEU A 43 5.67 -7.13 -19.54
N ASP A 44 4.73 -8.03 -19.32
CA ASP A 44 4.09 -8.73 -20.43
C ASP A 44 2.87 -7.98 -20.97
N ALA A 45 2.33 -8.42 -22.11
CA ALA A 45 1.25 -7.73 -22.82
C ALA A 45 0.01 -7.45 -21.95
N ASP A 46 -0.27 -8.34 -21.00
CA ASP A 46 -1.39 -8.23 -20.08
C ASP A 46 -1.13 -7.14 -19.02
N GLU A 47 0.07 -7.08 -18.46
CA GLU A 47 0.50 -6.00 -17.55
C GLU A 47 0.63 -4.65 -18.25
N GLU A 48 1.18 -4.62 -19.47
CA GLU A 48 1.27 -3.42 -20.29
C GLU A 48 -0.12 -2.82 -20.55
N SER A 49 -1.10 -3.66 -20.91
CA SER A 49 -2.46 -3.22 -21.19
C SER A 49 -3.17 -2.58 -19.99
N ARG A 50 -2.76 -2.93 -18.76
CA ARG A 50 -3.34 -2.42 -17.51
C ARG A 50 -2.55 -1.28 -16.88
N LEU A 51 -1.35 -0.99 -17.36
CA LEU A 51 -0.42 -0.06 -16.71
C LEU A 51 -1.04 1.33 -16.47
N THR A 52 -1.62 1.92 -17.51
CA THR A 52 -2.26 3.25 -17.40
C THR A 52 -3.48 3.22 -16.49
N GLY A 53 -4.33 2.20 -16.60
CA GLY A 53 -5.50 2.00 -15.75
C GLY A 53 -5.17 1.76 -14.27
N ALA A 54 -3.95 1.26 -13.98
CA ALA A 54 -3.47 1.13 -12.61
C ALA A 54 -3.27 2.49 -11.92
N ARG A 55 -3.07 3.58 -12.68
CA ARG A 55 -2.91 4.96 -12.17
C ARG A 55 -1.87 5.07 -11.06
N LEU A 56 -0.70 4.44 -11.23
CA LEU A 56 0.32 4.37 -10.17
C LEU A 56 1.04 5.70 -9.94
N GLY A 57 1.11 6.58 -10.96
CA GLY A 57 1.56 7.95 -10.77
C GLY A 57 0.61 8.78 -9.90
N LEU A 58 -0.71 8.54 -9.99
CA LEU A 58 -1.69 9.13 -9.08
C LEU A 58 -1.50 8.60 -7.65
N LEU A 59 -1.35 7.28 -7.45
CA LEU A 59 -1.06 6.72 -6.13
C LEU A 59 0.18 7.38 -5.50
N ALA A 60 1.27 7.50 -6.25
CA ALA A 60 2.47 8.18 -5.79
C ALA A 60 2.19 9.66 -5.43
N ALA A 61 1.47 10.39 -6.29
CA ALA A 61 1.19 11.80 -6.06
C ALA A 61 0.30 12.06 -4.84
N LEU A 62 -0.63 11.17 -4.53
CA LEU A 62 -1.49 11.26 -3.35
C LEU A 62 -0.75 10.88 -2.06
N CYS A 63 0.13 9.87 -2.11
CA CYS A 63 0.91 9.43 -0.95
C CYS A 63 2.10 10.35 -0.63
N PHE A 64 2.66 11.04 -1.63
CA PHE A 64 3.86 11.87 -1.50
C PHE A 64 3.64 13.28 -2.07
N PRO A 65 2.73 14.08 -1.47
CA PRO A 65 2.24 15.32 -2.07
C PRO A 65 3.27 16.46 -2.13
N THR A 66 4.38 16.36 -1.39
CA THR A 66 5.33 17.48 -1.20
C THR A 66 6.75 17.22 -1.73
N CYS A 67 7.06 16.02 -2.22
CA CYS A 67 8.40 15.73 -2.75
C CYS A 67 8.61 16.32 -4.14
N ASP A 68 9.88 16.46 -4.54
CA ASP A 68 10.20 16.96 -5.87
C ASP A 68 9.85 15.95 -6.98
N ALA A 69 9.85 16.40 -8.23
CA ALA A 69 9.51 15.58 -9.38
C ALA A 69 10.44 14.35 -9.57
N GLY A 70 11.73 14.46 -9.20
CA GLY A 70 12.71 13.38 -9.33
C GLY A 70 12.51 12.29 -8.28
N GLN A 71 12.24 12.68 -7.04
CA GLN A 71 11.85 11.78 -5.96
C GLN A 71 10.52 11.09 -6.30
N LEU A 72 9.51 11.85 -6.73
CA LEU A 72 8.21 11.30 -7.12
C LEU A 72 8.34 10.31 -8.28
N LEU A 73 9.17 10.60 -9.28
CA LEU A 73 9.44 9.68 -10.37
C LEU A 73 10.07 8.38 -9.88
N SER A 74 11.06 8.46 -8.99
CA SER A 74 11.74 7.28 -8.44
C SER A 74 10.79 6.41 -7.62
N ILE A 75 9.94 7.03 -6.82
CA ILE A 75 8.86 6.38 -6.08
C ILE A 75 7.88 5.71 -7.05
N THR A 76 7.41 6.43 -8.07
CA THR A 76 6.42 5.90 -9.02
C THR A 76 6.97 4.68 -9.77
N LYS A 77 8.24 4.72 -10.20
CA LYS A 77 8.91 3.56 -10.80
C LYS A 77 8.94 2.38 -9.84
N PHE A 78 9.27 2.60 -8.57
CA PHE A 78 9.22 1.55 -7.56
C PHE A 78 7.81 0.99 -7.36
N LEU A 79 6.76 1.82 -7.37
CA LEU A 79 5.39 1.34 -7.26
C LEU A 79 4.97 0.48 -8.46
N ILE A 80 5.41 0.81 -9.68
CA ILE A 80 5.20 -0.04 -10.87
C ILE A 80 5.86 -1.41 -10.67
N ILE A 81 7.11 -1.43 -10.22
CA ILE A 81 7.84 -2.68 -9.91
C ILE A 81 7.13 -3.47 -8.81
N LEU A 82 6.71 -2.80 -7.73
CA LEU A 82 6.02 -3.45 -6.63
C LEU A 82 4.71 -4.11 -7.09
N VAL A 83 3.95 -3.42 -7.95
CA VAL A 83 2.72 -3.98 -8.50
C VAL A 83 2.99 -5.20 -9.39
N HIS A 84 4.01 -5.12 -10.25
CA HIS A 84 4.46 -6.28 -11.04
C HIS A 84 4.78 -7.48 -10.13
N TRP A 85 5.57 -7.28 -9.08
CA TRP A 85 5.90 -8.34 -8.12
C TRP A 85 4.69 -8.91 -7.38
N THR A 86 3.69 -8.08 -7.10
CA THR A 86 2.46 -8.54 -6.44
C THR A 86 1.56 -9.34 -7.38
N ASP A 87 1.46 -8.94 -8.64
CA ASP A 87 0.58 -9.58 -9.62
C ASP A 87 1.21 -10.88 -10.18
N LYS A 88 2.53 -10.89 -10.37
CA LYS A 88 3.29 -12.03 -10.92
C LYS A 88 4.57 -12.25 -10.12
N PRO A 89 4.51 -12.95 -8.98
CA PRO A 89 5.72 -13.34 -8.25
C PRO A 89 6.60 -14.23 -9.15
N ARG A 90 7.66 -13.66 -9.73
CA ARG A 90 8.63 -14.38 -10.56
C ARG A 90 9.72 -15.01 -9.68
N SER A 91 10.64 -15.74 -10.31
CA SER A 91 11.87 -16.19 -9.65
C SER A 91 12.64 -14.98 -9.10
N LEU A 92 13.19 -15.12 -7.89
CA LEU A 92 13.94 -14.06 -7.18
C LEU A 92 15.00 -13.36 -8.04
N TYR A 93 15.59 -14.07 -9.01
CA TYR A 93 16.61 -13.55 -9.93
C TYR A 93 16.06 -12.53 -10.93
N ALA A 94 14.86 -12.74 -11.48
CA ALA A 94 14.26 -11.82 -12.45
C ALA A 94 13.82 -10.50 -11.80
N ASP A 95 13.39 -10.57 -10.53
CA ASP A 95 12.95 -9.40 -9.76
C ASP A 95 14.12 -8.44 -9.45
N GLU A 96 15.35 -8.96 -9.31
CA GLU A 96 16.52 -8.15 -9.01
C GLU A 96 17.01 -7.33 -10.20
N GLU A 97 16.95 -7.85 -11.43
CA GLU A 97 17.38 -7.12 -12.63
C GLU A 97 16.55 -5.85 -12.88
N ILE A 98 15.27 -5.87 -12.54
CA ILE A 98 14.35 -4.74 -12.73
C ILE A 98 14.53 -3.69 -11.62
N PHE A 99 14.71 -4.14 -10.38
CA PHE A 99 14.83 -3.23 -9.23
C PHE A 99 16.23 -2.64 -9.07
N ASP A 100 17.28 -3.37 -9.43
CA ASP A 100 18.66 -2.92 -9.23
C ASP A 100 18.95 -1.56 -9.88
N PRO A 101 18.50 -1.23 -11.11
CA PRO A 101 18.68 0.10 -11.68
C PRO A 101 17.99 1.22 -10.89
N VAL A 102 16.79 0.97 -10.32
CA VAL A 102 16.09 1.96 -9.49
C VAL A 102 16.80 2.11 -8.15
N TRP A 103 17.21 1.00 -7.54
CA TRP A 103 17.97 1.00 -6.30
C TRP A 103 19.31 1.72 -6.42
N THR A 104 20.14 1.33 -7.40
CA THR A 104 21.51 1.83 -7.56
C THR A 104 21.57 3.29 -8.01
N ARG A 105 20.60 3.74 -8.81
CA ARG A 105 20.61 5.11 -9.38
C ARG A 105 19.79 6.10 -8.57
N ALA A 106 18.69 5.68 -7.95
CA ALA A 106 17.82 6.58 -7.19
C ALA A 106 18.04 6.43 -5.68
N PHE A 107 17.71 5.28 -5.10
CA PHE A 107 17.60 5.17 -3.64
C PHE A 107 18.96 5.10 -2.93
N ARG A 108 19.88 4.24 -3.37
CA ARG A 108 21.18 4.03 -2.71
C ARG A 108 22.07 5.28 -2.61
N PRO A 109 22.21 6.15 -3.64
CA PRO A 109 23.09 7.32 -3.55
C PRO A 109 22.52 8.45 -2.70
N THR A 110 21.19 8.52 -2.53
CA THR A 110 20.52 9.66 -1.87
C THR A 110 19.93 9.33 -0.50
N THR A 111 20.16 8.12 0.02
CA THR A 111 19.62 7.68 1.32
C THR A 111 20.72 7.27 2.29
N ARG A 112 20.42 7.34 3.59
CA ARG A 112 21.35 6.97 4.65
C ARG A 112 21.44 5.45 4.82
N ARG A 113 22.57 4.95 5.33
CA ARG A 113 22.81 3.49 5.48
C ARG A 113 21.81 2.77 6.37
N ASP A 114 21.32 3.44 7.42
CA ASP A 114 20.29 2.92 8.32
C ASP A 114 18.94 2.78 7.61
N TRP A 115 18.54 3.77 6.79
CA TRP A 115 17.38 3.66 5.91
C TRP A 115 17.55 2.50 4.91
N GLN A 116 18.72 2.39 4.26
CA GLN A 116 18.98 1.34 3.28
C GLN A 116 18.85 -0.07 3.88
N LYS A 117 19.45 -0.29 5.06
CA LYS A 117 19.34 -1.56 5.79
C LYS A 117 17.88 -1.87 6.14
N ARG A 118 17.11 -0.88 6.58
CA ARG A 118 15.69 -1.06 6.91
C ARG A 118 14.86 -1.41 5.67
N PHE A 119 15.03 -0.66 4.60
CA PHE A 119 14.32 -0.91 3.34
C PHE A 119 14.62 -2.32 2.81
N GLN A 120 15.89 -2.74 2.81
CA GLN A 120 16.29 -4.10 2.41
C GLN A 120 15.67 -5.18 3.31
N ARG A 121 15.54 -4.94 4.62
CA ARG A 121 14.83 -5.85 5.54
C ARG A 121 13.35 -5.95 5.20
N HIS A 122 12.69 -4.84 4.89
CA HIS A 122 11.28 -4.86 4.48
C HIS A 122 11.08 -5.52 3.11
N LEU A 123 12.01 -5.33 2.16
CA LEU A 123 12.00 -6.04 0.88
C LEU A 123 12.17 -7.56 1.06
N ALA A 124 13.09 -7.99 1.92
CA ALA A 124 13.26 -9.41 2.24
C ALA A 124 12.01 -10.00 2.91
N ALA A 125 11.39 -9.26 3.85
CA ALA A 125 10.15 -9.66 4.50
C ALA A 125 9.00 -9.76 3.49
N PHE A 126 8.90 -8.82 2.55
CA PHE A 126 7.91 -8.86 1.47
C PHE A 126 8.04 -10.10 0.60
N ARG A 127 9.25 -10.42 0.16
CA ARG A 127 9.53 -11.64 -0.64
C ARG A 127 9.15 -12.91 0.12
N LEU A 128 9.50 -12.98 1.41
CA LEU A 128 9.12 -14.11 2.27
C LEU A 128 7.60 -14.21 2.44
N GLY A 129 6.93 -13.07 2.69
CA GLY A 129 5.47 -13.00 2.80
C GLY A 129 4.78 -13.47 1.53
N GLN A 130 5.22 -13.01 0.36
CA GLN A 130 4.70 -13.46 -0.94
C GLN A 130 4.89 -14.97 -1.15
N ALA A 131 6.05 -15.52 -0.78
CA ALA A 131 6.30 -16.96 -0.88
C ALA A 131 5.37 -17.79 0.03
N ILE A 132 5.12 -17.31 1.26
CA ILE A 132 4.18 -17.94 2.20
C ILE A 132 2.75 -17.87 1.64
N THR A 133 2.32 -16.71 1.15
CA THR A 133 0.98 -16.54 0.54
C THR A 133 0.80 -17.45 -0.68
N ALA A 134 1.80 -17.55 -1.55
CA ALA A 134 1.77 -18.43 -2.71
C ALA A 134 1.68 -19.91 -2.32
N ARG A 135 2.47 -20.35 -1.32
CA ARG A 135 2.39 -21.72 -0.80
C ARG A 135 1.01 -22.03 -0.21
N ASN A 136 0.48 -21.13 0.63
CA ASN A 136 -0.85 -21.31 1.21
C ASN A 136 -1.93 -21.44 0.13
N ALA A 137 -1.84 -20.64 -0.94
CA ALA A 137 -2.75 -20.73 -2.08
C ALA A 137 -2.61 -22.07 -2.82
N ALA A 138 -1.39 -22.54 -3.08
CA ALA A 138 -1.13 -23.82 -3.74
C ALA A 138 -1.63 -25.02 -2.93
N GLU A 139 -1.51 -24.96 -1.60
CA GLU A 139 -1.94 -25.99 -0.67
C GLU A 139 -3.41 -25.83 -0.21
N SER A 140 -4.13 -24.82 -0.72
CA SER A 140 -5.49 -24.46 -0.29
C SER A 140 -5.64 -24.25 1.23
N VAL A 141 -4.58 -23.76 1.87
CA VAL A 141 -4.55 -23.43 3.31
C VAL A 141 -5.13 -22.04 3.52
N VAL A 142 -6.20 -21.96 4.31
CA VAL A 142 -6.73 -20.69 4.81
C VAL A 142 -6.16 -20.46 6.22
N PRO A 143 -5.26 -19.48 6.42
CA PRO A 143 -4.76 -19.16 7.75
C PRO A 143 -5.87 -18.59 8.63
N ASP A 144 -5.71 -18.68 9.95
CA ASP A 144 -6.51 -17.89 10.88
C ASP A 144 -6.24 -16.37 10.70
N LEU A 145 -7.12 -15.54 11.23
CA LEU A 145 -7.12 -14.09 11.06
C LEU A 145 -5.85 -13.44 11.61
N GLU A 146 -5.33 -13.90 12.74
CA GLU A 146 -4.12 -13.33 13.34
C GLU A 146 -2.90 -13.63 12.46
N SER A 147 -2.74 -14.90 12.08
CA SER A 147 -1.70 -15.35 11.15
C SER A 147 -1.80 -14.64 9.80
N TYR A 148 -3.01 -14.49 9.27
CA TYR A 148 -3.27 -13.76 8.03
C TYR A 148 -2.81 -12.31 8.12
N ILE A 149 -3.22 -11.58 9.17
CA ILE A 149 -2.85 -10.17 9.35
C ILE A 149 -1.33 -10.01 9.43
N ALA A 150 -0.63 -10.91 10.12
CA ALA A 150 0.82 -10.88 10.23
C ALA A 150 1.49 -11.05 8.86
N ILE A 151 1.12 -12.09 8.11
CA ILE A 151 1.68 -12.38 6.78
C ILE A 151 1.32 -11.26 5.79
N ARG A 152 0.07 -10.81 5.79
CA ARG A 152 -0.43 -9.78 4.86
C ARG A 152 0.32 -8.47 4.99
N ARG A 153 0.71 -8.09 6.21
CA ARG A 153 1.50 -6.87 6.47
C ARG A 153 2.88 -6.91 5.79
N ASP A 154 3.45 -8.10 5.62
CA ASP A 154 4.70 -8.28 4.90
C ASP A 154 4.46 -8.44 3.39
N ALA A 155 3.50 -9.28 2.99
CA ALA A 155 3.24 -9.62 1.60
C ALA A 155 2.63 -8.48 0.74
N CYS A 156 2.09 -7.42 1.34
CA CYS A 156 1.45 -6.32 0.61
C CYS A 156 2.39 -5.21 0.11
N GLY A 157 3.64 -5.19 0.58
CA GLY A 157 4.60 -4.14 0.23
C GLY A 157 4.39 -2.80 0.95
N VAL A 158 3.37 -2.67 1.80
CA VAL A 158 3.06 -1.38 2.47
C VAL A 158 4.21 -0.89 3.35
N LYS A 159 5.00 -1.78 3.97
CA LYS A 159 6.17 -1.37 4.77
C LYS A 159 7.20 -0.62 3.91
N MET A 160 7.40 -1.04 2.67
CA MET A 160 8.29 -0.36 1.73
C MET A 160 7.70 0.98 1.27
N LEU A 161 6.39 1.05 1.02
CA LEU A 161 5.69 2.32 0.75
C LEU A 161 5.91 3.32 1.88
N LEU A 162 5.73 2.90 3.14
CA LEU A 162 5.89 3.78 4.31
C LEU A 162 7.36 4.15 4.59
N ASP A 163 8.35 3.34 4.17
CA ASP A 163 9.77 3.73 4.22
C ASP A 163 10.07 4.87 3.25
N LEU A 164 9.37 4.94 2.11
CA LEU A 164 9.59 5.98 1.10
C LEU A 164 9.19 7.37 1.59
N ILE A 165 8.42 7.50 2.67
CA ILE A 165 8.13 8.81 3.29
C ILE A 165 9.42 9.50 3.72
N ILE A 166 10.34 8.75 4.33
CA ILE A 166 11.64 9.29 4.77
C ILE A 166 12.48 9.71 3.56
N TYR A 167 12.46 8.92 2.48
CA TYR A 167 13.14 9.25 1.22
C TYR A 167 12.54 10.50 0.56
N ALA A 168 11.21 10.58 0.47
CA ALA A 168 10.47 11.66 -0.17
C ALA A 168 10.63 13.00 0.57
N GLY A 169 10.63 12.97 1.90
CA GLY A 169 10.80 14.16 2.73
C GLY A 169 12.25 14.53 3.03
N GLY A 170 13.22 13.69 2.65
CA GLY A 170 14.62 13.89 3.07
C GLY A 170 14.80 13.83 4.60
N LEU A 171 13.92 13.10 5.29
CA LEU A 171 13.82 13.11 6.75
C LEU A 171 14.99 12.37 7.38
N VAL A 172 15.38 12.79 8.58
CA VAL A 172 16.40 12.12 9.38
C VAL A 172 15.77 11.62 10.68
N ILE A 173 15.48 10.32 10.74
CA ILE A 173 14.90 9.68 11.93
C ILE A 173 15.87 8.62 12.44
N PRO A 174 16.57 8.86 13.57
CA PRO A 174 17.48 7.90 14.16
C PRO A 174 16.79 6.55 14.45
N PRO A 175 17.51 5.41 14.36
CA PRO A 175 16.93 4.08 14.59
C PRO A 175 16.18 3.95 15.91
N GLN A 176 16.71 4.51 17.01
CA GLN A 176 16.04 4.46 18.32
C GLN A 176 14.71 5.21 18.37
N ILE A 177 14.56 6.28 17.57
CA ILE A 177 13.31 7.03 17.44
C ILE A 177 12.40 6.29 16.48
N TYR A 178 12.92 5.82 15.35
CA TYR A 178 12.15 5.04 14.40
C TYR A 178 11.51 3.83 15.08
N ASP A 179 12.25 3.11 15.92
CA ASP A 179 11.77 1.93 16.66
C ASP A 179 10.96 2.25 17.92
N HIS A 180 10.72 3.54 18.21
CA HIS A 180 9.88 3.95 19.34
C HIS A 180 8.49 3.28 19.26
N PRO A 181 7.95 2.73 20.36
CA PRO A 181 6.71 1.94 20.33
C PRO A 181 5.52 2.63 19.67
N ILE A 182 5.32 3.93 19.93
CA ILE A 182 4.22 4.71 19.35
C ILE A 182 4.39 4.87 17.83
N LEU A 183 5.60 5.21 17.35
CA LEU A 183 5.84 5.34 15.91
C LEU A 183 5.72 3.99 15.19
N ARG A 184 6.18 2.91 15.83
CA ARG A 184 5.97 1.55 15.33
C ARG A 184 4.48 1.22 15.22
N ARG A 185 3.68 1.60 16.23
CA ARG A 185 2.25 1.35 16.22
C ARG A 185 1.53 2.16 15.14
N LEU A 186 1.86 3.44 14.98
CA LEU A 186 1.31 4.28 13.90
C LEU A 186 1.60 3.69 12.51
N ARG A 187 2.81 3.20 12.26
CA ARG A 187 3.14 2.51 11.00
C ARG A 187 2.35 1.22 10.81
N GLN A 188 2.15 0.44 11.88
CA GLN A 188 1.34 -0.78 11.83
C GLN A 188 -0.11 -0.48 11.53
N ASP A 189 -0.70 0.52 12.21
CA ASP A 189 -2.09 0.94 12.03
C ASP A 189 -2.31 1.45 10.60
N ALA A 190 -1.44 2.34 10.09
CA ALA A 190 -1.48 2.82 8.71
C ALA A 190 -1.38 1.67 7.69
N GLY A 191 -0.42 0.76 7.90
CA GLY A 191 -0.23 -0.39 7.03
C GLY A 191 -1.43 -1.35 7.01
N ASN A 192 -2.02 -1.61 8.17
CA ASN A 192 -3.20 -2.45 8.30
C ASN A 192 -4.43 -1.84 7.59
N ILE A 193 -4.67 -0.53 7.79
CA ILE A 193 -5.79 0.19 7.15
C ILE A 193 -5.68 0.07 5.62
N ILE A 194 -4.51 0.37 5.06
CA ILE A 194 -4.27 0.30 3.61
C ILE A 194 -4.45 -1.12 3.10
N ALA A 195 -3.85 -2.12 3.78
CA ALA A 195 -3.90 -3.50 3.35
C ALA A 195 -5.33 -4.07 3.35
N TRP A 196 -6.08 -3.86 4.44
CA TRP A 196 -7.43 -4.43 4.55
C TRP A 196 -8.45 -3.72 3.67
N ALA A 197 -8.31 -2.41 3.45
CA ALA A 197 -9.16 -1.70 2.48
C ALA A 197 -8.92 -2.21 1.05
N THR A 198 -7.65 -2.45 0.70
CA THR A 198 -7.28 -3.09 -0.57
C THR A 198 -7.88 -4.49 -0.68
N ASP A 199 -7.84 -5.28 0.38
CA ASP A 199 -8.40 -6.64 0.40
C ASP A 199 -9.93 -6.64 0.18
N ILE A 200 -10.66 -5.72 0.82
CA ILE A 200 -12.11 -5.56 0.61
C ILE A 200 -12.40 -5.15 -0.83
N ALA A 201 -11.63 -4.22 -1.40
CA ALA A 201 -11.78 -3.80 -2.80
C ALA A 201 -11.47 -4.95 -3.77
N ALA A 202 -10.42 -5.73 -3.50
CA ALA A 202 -10.01 -6.89 -4.31
C ALA A 202 -11.00 -8.04 -4.25
N TYR A 203 -11.64 -8.29 -3.10
CA TYR A 203 -12.63 -9.37 -2.93
C TYR A 203 -13.78 -9.26 -3.94
N ALA A 204 -14.19 -8.05 -4.31
CA ALA A 204 -15.26 -7.84 -5.28
C ALA A 204 -14.97 -8.47 -6.66
N ARG A 205 -13.71 -8.42 -7.11
CA ARG A 205 -13.29 -9.01 -8.39
C ARG A 205 -12.80 -10.45 -8.26
N HIS A 206 -12.14 -10.76 -7.15
CA HIS A 206 -11.40 -11.99 -6.98
C HIS A 206 -11.79 -12.66 -5.64
N PRO A 207 -13.04 -13.10 -5.46
CA PRO A 207 -13.52 -13.65 -4.19
C PRO A 207 -12.87 -14.98 -3.80
N ARG A 208 -12.11 -15.60 -4.72
CA ARG A 208 -11.43 -16.89 -4.53
C ARG A 208 -9.97 -16.75 -4.06
N THR A 209 -9.43 -15.53 -4.01
CA THR A 209 -8.07 -15.30 -3.51
C THR A 209 -8.08 -15.14 -1.99
N SER A 210 -6.93 -15.39 -1.35
CA SER A 210 -6.79 -15.19 0.09
C SER A 210 -6.78 -13.70 0.43
N ASN A 211 -7.89 -13.22 1.00
CA ASN A 211 -8.08 -11.86 1.47
C ASN A 211 -8.75 -11.85 2.86
N ILE A 212 -8.70 -10.73 3.59
CA ILE A 212 -9.29 -10.65 4.94
C ILE A 212 -10.77 -11.07 4.98
N VAL A 213 -11.54 -10.78 3.92
CA VAL A 213 -12.96 -11.16 3.82
C VAL A 213 -13.10 -12.68 3.80
N THR A 214 -12.35 -13.38 2.93
CA THR A 214 -12.36 -14.86 2.85
C THR A 214 -11.89 -15.55 4.13
N VAL A 215 -10.90 -14.98 4.82
CA VAL A 215 -10.40 -15.52 6.09
C VAL A 215 -11.46 -15.38 7.18
N VAL A 216 -12.09 -14.21 7.30
CA VAL A 216 -13.18 -13.99 8.26
C VAL A 216 -14.40 -14.86 7.94
N MET A 217 -14.77 -15.02 6.67
CA MET A 217 -15.84 -15.95 6.26
C MET A 217 -15.54 -17.37 6.74
N THR A 218 -14.29 -17.82 6.62
CA THR A 218 -13.88 -19.18 6.97
C THR A 218 -13.80 -19.39 8.49
N GLU A 219 -13.07 -18.53 9.20
CA GLU A 219 -12.85 -18.66 10.65
C GLU A 219 -14.12 -18.38 11.46
N ARG A 220 -14.88 -17.35 11.09
CA ARG A 220 -16.05 -16.89 11.86
C ARG A 220 -17.39 -17.38 11.28
N LYS A 221 -17.36 -18.12 10.17
CA LYS A 221 -18.55 -18.65 9.47
C LYS A 221 -19.54 -17.55 9.05
N PHE A 222 -19.03 -16.35 8.76
CA PHE A 222 -19.87 -15.25 8.28
C PHE A 222 -20.21 -15.41 6.80
N ALA A 223 -21.41 -14.97 6.43
CA ALA A 223 -21.75 -14.70 5.03
C ALA A 223 -20.89 -13.54 4.48
N PRO A 224 -20.72 -13.41 3.15
CA PRO A 224 -19.87 -12.38 2.54
C PRO A 224 -20.09 -10.97 3.08
N GLN A 225 -21.36 -10.53 3.16
CA GLN A 225 -21.69 -9.20 3.68
C GLN A 225 -21.29 -9.01 5.15
N GLY A 226 -21.44 -10.05 5.98
CA GLY A 226 -21.04 -10.04 7.39
C GLY A 226 -19.53 -9.94 7.55
N ALA A 227 -18.76 -10.63 6.71
CA ALA A 227 -17.31 -10.57 6.70
C ALA A 227 -16.78 -9.20 6.22
N VAL A 228 -17.40 -8.61 5.19
CA VAL A 228 -17.08 -7.24 4.72
C VAL A 228 -17.35 -6.21 5.83
N HIS A 229 -18.48 -6.33 6.53
CA HIS A 229 -18.79 -5.45 7.66
C HIS A 229 -17.77 -5.62 8.79
N PHE A 230 -17.43 -6.86 9.16
CA PHE A 230 -16.41 -7.13 10.17
C PHE A 230 -15.06 -6.49 9.82
N ALA A 231 -14.56 -6.70 8.60
CA ALA A 231 -13.30 -6.11 8.15
C ALA A 231 -13.36 -4.57 8.10
N GLY A 232 -14.50 -4.00 7.68
CA GLY A 232 -14.74 -2.56 7.73
C GLY A 232 -14.70 -1.98 9.14
N ASN A 233 -15.27 -2.67 10.13
CA ASN A 233 -15.19 -2.27 11.53
C ASN A 233 -13.76 -2.35 12.07
N LEU A 234 -13.01 -3.39 11.70
CA LEU A 234 -11.60 -3.52 12.06
C LEU A 234 -10.74 -2.35 11.54
N ILE A 235 -11.00 -1.91 10.31
CA ILE A 235 -10.37 -0.70 9.73
C ILE A 235 -10.73 0.54 10.56
N LYS A 236 -12.02 0.73 10.88
CA LYS A 236 -12.50 1.89 11.65
C LYS A 236 -11.88 1.94 13.05
N GLU A 237 -11.83 0.81 13.75
CA GLU A 237 -11.21 0.71 15.09
C GLU A 237 -9.71 0.99 15.04
N THR A 238 -9.03 0.49 14.01
CA THR A 238 -7.60 0.74 13.79
C THR A 238 -7.34 2.21 13.48
N PHE A 239 -8.23 2.87 12.73
CA PHE A 239 -8.16 4.31 12.48
C PHE A 239 -8.32 5.14 13.76
N CYS A 240 -9.29 4.80 14.62
CA CYS A 240 -9.43 5.43 15.94
C CYS A 240 -8.17 5.25 16.79
N THR A 241 -7.58 4.04 16.75
CA THR A 241 -6.33 3.73 17.46
C THR A 241 -5.16 4.54 16.92
N PHE A 242 -5.06 4.73 15.60
CA PHE A 242 -4.06 5.60 14.98
C PHE A 242 -4.16 7.03 15.53
N LEU A 243 -5.36 7.63 15.54
CA LEU A 243 -5.56 8.99 16.04
C LEU A 243 -5.21 9.10 17.53
N GLN A 244 -5.57 8.11 18.33
CA GLN A 244 -5.22 8.07 19.75
C GLN A 244 -3.70 8.00 19.96
N ASN A 245 -3.00 7.10 19.25
CA ASN A 245 -1.55 6.98 19.34
C ASN A 245 -0.83 8.25 18.88
N GLU A 246 -1.35 8.89 17.84
CA GLU A 246 -0.80 10.15 17.33
C GLU A 246 -0.93 11.27 18.36
N SER A 247 -2.06 11.35 19.08
CA SER A 247 -2.24 12.33 20.15
C SER A 247 -1.29 12.14 21.34
N GLN A 248 -0.71 10.93 21.48
CA GLN A 248 0.24 10.56 22.54
C GLN A 248 1.70 10.60 22.08
N LEU A 249 1.98 11.11 20.89
CA LEU A 249 3.34 11.18 20.36
C LEU A 249 4.24 12.02 21.29
N PRO A 250 5.35 11.47 21.81
CA PRO A 250 6.22 12.20 22.72
C PRO A 250 7.08 13.20 21.95
N MET A 251 7.71 14.11 22.68
CA MET A 251 8.77 14.96 22.14
C MET A 251 10.07 14.16 22.02
N PHE A 252 10.75 14.32 20.90
CA PHE A 252 12.02 13.73 20.53
C PHE A 252 13.14 14.77 20.40
N GLY A 253 12.87 16.04 20.72
CA GLY A 253 13.85 17.13 20.70
C GLY A 253 14.18 17.55 19.27
N ASP A 254 15.46 17.52 18.91
CA ASP A 254 15.96 17.96 17.58
C ASP A 254 15.30 17.24 16.39
N TRP A 255 14.66 16.08 16.63
CA TRP A 255 14.01 15.26 15.61
C TRP A 255 12.50 15.49 15.50
N ASP A 256 11.93 16.42 16.27
CA ASP A 256 10.49 16.63 16.35
C ASP A 256 9.84 17.00 15.00
N ASP A 257 10.49 17.84 14.20
CA ASP A 257 9.99 18.24 12.89
C ASP A 257 9.96 17.07 11.91
N ASP A 258 11.04 16.30 11.84
CA ASP A 258 11.15 15.12 10.98
C ASP A 258 10.16 14.03 11.39
N VAL A 259 9.98 13.82 12.69
CA VAL A 259 9.00 12.86 13.21
C VAL A 259 7.57 13.31 12.87
N ARG A 260 7.23 14.59 13.07
CA ARG A 260 5.91 15.13 12.67
C ARG A 260 5.68 15.03 11.17
N ALA A 261 6.69 15.32 10.36
CA ALA A 261 6.62 15.17 8.91
C ALA A 261 6.40 13.70 8.51
N TYR A 262 7.07 12.76 9.18
CA TYR A 262 6.86 11.34 8.94
C TYR A 262 5.45 10.87 9.30
N VAL A 263 4.94 11.25 10.47
CA VAL A 263 3.57 10.91 10.88
C VAL A 263 2.53 11.52 9.92
N ARG A 264 2.75 12.76 9.46
CA ARG A 264 1.92 13.36 8.41
C ARG A 264 1.98 12.55 7.10
N GLY A 265 3.16 12.09 6.70
CA GLY A 265 3.31 11.20 5.55
C GLY A 265 2.57 9.87 5.70
N LEU A 266 2.44 9.34 6.93
CA LEU A 266 1.58 8.17 7.19
C LEU A 266 0.11 8.49 6.88
N ARG A 267 -0.37 9.67 7.31
CA ARG A 267 -1.73 10.14 7.01
C ARG A 267 -1.94 10.27 5.51
N ASP A 268 -0.99 10.89 4.79
CA ASP A 268 -1.04 11.06 3.33
C ASP A 268 -1.10 9.69 2.62
N CYS A 269 -0.27 8.73 3.04
CA CYS A 269 -0.30 7.38 2.48
C CYS A 269 -1.61 6.66 2.73
N VAL A 270 -2.21 6.81 3.93
CA VAL A 270 -3.53 6.22 4.23
C VAL A 270 -4.60 6.84 3.35
N VAL A 271 -4.79 8.16 3.40
CA VAL A 271 -5.87 8.82 2.66
C VAL A 271 -5.68 8.68 1.15
N GLY A 272 -4.44 8.83 0.66
CA GLY A 272 -4.11 8.70 -0.75
C GLY A 272 -4.38 7.30 -1.29
N SER A 273 -4.00 6.26 -0.55
CA SER A 273 -4.30 4.87 -0.94
C SER A 273 -5.80 4.61 -0.98
N LEU A 274 -6.55 5.05 0.04
CA LEU A 274 -7.99 4.83 0.11
C LEU A 274 -8.77 5.52 -1.02
N HIS A 275 -8.37 6.73 -1.41
CA HIS A 275 -8.93 7.39 -2.59
C HIS A 275 -8.53 6.66 -3.88
N TRP A 276 -7.25 6.28 -4.01
CA TRP A 276 -6.75 5.58 -5.19
C TRP A 276 -7.50 4.27 -5.48
N LEU A 277 -7.96 3.54 -4.46
CA LEU A 277 -8.76 2.31 -4.64
C LEU A 277 -10.00 2.49 -5.54
N TYR A 278 -10.59 3.68 -5.54
CA TYR A 278 -11.78 4.00 -6.35
C TYR A 278 -11.45 4.73 -7.64
N GLU A 279 -10.19 5.11 -7.85
CA GLU A 279 -9.73 5.76 -9.07
C GLU A 279 -9.07 4.76 -10.02
N THR A 280 -8.45 3.72 -9.48
CA THR A 280 -7.77 2.69 -10.29
C THR A 280 -8.75 1.70 -10.90
N ASP A 281 -8.45 1.28 -12.13
CA ASP A 281 -9.25 0.26 -12.83
C ASP A 281 -9.04 -1.14 -12.23
N ARG A 282 -8.03 -1.31 -11.36
CA ARG A 282 -7.66 -2.59 -10.74
C ARG A 282 -8.76 -3.21 -9.89
N PHE A 283 -9.66 -2.40 -9.32
CA PHE A 283 -10.72 -2.90 -8.42
C PHE A 283 -12.10 -2.70 -9.05
N PHE A 284 -12.53 -1.46 -9.23
CA PHE A 284 -13.89 -1.18 -9.66
C PHE A 284 -14.01 -0.83 -11.15
N GLY A 285 -12.90 -0.79 -11.90
CA GLY A 285 -12.93 -0.38 -13.30
C GLY A 285 -13.54 1.01 -13.47
N GLU A 286 -14.35 1.19 -14.51
CA GLU A 286 -15.00 2.45 -14.84
C GLU A 286 -16.10 2.87 -13.84
N VAL A 287 -16.60 1.95 -12.98
CA VAL A 287 -17.69 2.24 -12.03
C VAL A 287 -17.20 2.66 -10.64
N GLY A 288 -15.92 3.02 -10.49
CA GLY A 288 -15.33 3.39 -9.20
C GLY A 288 -16.05 4.51 -8.46
N GLU A 289 -16.57 5.53 -9.18
CA GLU A 289 -17.34 6.63 -8.57
C GLU A 289 -18.74 6.18 -8.12
N ASP A 290 -19.41 5.34 -8.91
CA ASP A 290 -20.72 4.77 -8.54
C ASP A 290 -20.59 3.89 -7.29
N VAL A 291 -19.51 3.13 -7.19
CA VAL A 291 -19.18 2.33 -6.00
C VAL A 291 -18.87 3.23 -4.80
N ARG A 292 -18.15 4.34 -5.01
CA ARG A 292 -17.82 5.31 -3.94
C ARG A 292 -19.06 5.95 -3.34
N THR A 293 -20.03 6.32 -4.18
CA THR A 293 -21.26 6.99 -3.77
C THR A 293 -22.30 6.03 -3.20
N SER A 294 -22.53 4.88 -3.86
CA SER A 294 -23.56 3.91 -3.45
C SER A 294 -23.07 2.91 -2.39
N GLY A 295 -21.78 2.59 -2.40
CA GLY A 295 -21.16 1.50 -1.65
C GLY A 295 -21.45 0.11 -2.22
N TRP A 296 -22.25 -0.04 -3.28
CA TRP A 296 -22.64 -1.35 -3.80
C TRP A 296 -21.69 -1.86 -4.87
N VAL A 297 -21.31 -3.14 -4.77
CA VAL A 297 -20.47 -3.82 -5.76
C VAL A 297 -21.03 -5.21 -6.05
N PHE A 298 -21.01 -5.59 -7.32
CA PHE A 298 -21.30 -6.95 -7.75
C PHE A 298 -20.07 -7.83 -7.57
N VAL A 299 -20.23 -8.96 -6.89
CA VAL A 299 -19.16 -9.96 -6.74
C VAL A 299 -19.18 -10.86 -7.96
N SER A 300 -18.08 -10.83 -8.72
CA SER A 300 -17.87 -11.63 -9.94
C SER A 300 -17.52 -13.09 -9.66
#